data_AF-A0A4R6M7F2-F1
#
_entry.id   AF-A0A4R6M7F2-F1
#
_cell.length_a   1.000
_cell.length_b   1.000
_cell.length_c   1.000
_cell.angle_alpha   90.00
_cell.angle_beta   90.00
_cell.angle_gamma   90.00
#
_symmetry.space_group_name_H-M   'P 1'
#
loop_
_entity.id
_entity.type
_entity.pdbx_description
1 polymer ?
#
loop_
_entity_poly.entity_id
_entity_poly.type
_entity_poly.pdbx_seq_one_letter_code
_entity_poly.pdbx_strand_id
1 'polypeptide(L)'
;MKLLAFAASNSKKSINKQLATYAASLVEATEVEILDINDYEMPIYSPERNEEGIPELATKFFNKIGEADGIIISFAEYNGSYSAAFKNIFDWVSRIDMKVYQNTPMVLLASSPGGAGAANVLASAVGSAPYFAADVKGSLSVPKFYDVFDLEAGKIKDEDLDAELKKTLAEAFTLKA
;
A
#
# COMPACT_ATOMS: atom_id res chain seq x y z
N MET A 1 -16.24 -7.43 5.45
CA MET A 1 -15.63 -6.19 4.95
C MET A 1 -14.92 -6.46 3.63
N LYS A 2 -14.95 -5.52 2.69
CA LYS A 2 -14.16 -5.53 1.46
C LYS A 2 -12.79 -4.93 1.74
N LEU A 3 -11.75 -5.76 1.67
CA LEU A 3 -10.37 -5.37 1.92
C LEU A 3 -9.65 -5.16 0.59
N LEU A 4 -9.04 -3.99 0.41
CA LEU A 4 -8.16 -3.71 -0.72
C LEU A 4 -6.70 -3.77 -0.24
N ALA A 5 -5.86 -4.56 -0.90
CA ALA A 5 -4.44 -4.60 -0.62
C ALA A 5 -3.62 -4.40 -1.89
N PHE A 6 -2.55 -3.62 -1.82
CA PHE A 6 -1.64 -3.45 -2.96
C PHE A 6 -0.23 -3.04 -2.54
N ALA A 7 0.70 -3.20 -3.48
CA ALA A 7 2.03 -2.63 -3.36
C ALA A 7 2.12 -1.32 -4.12
N ALA A 8 2.70 -0.30 -3.50
CA ALA A 8 3.10 0.94 -4.18
C ALA A 8 4.40 0.74 -4.99
N SER A 9 4.41 -0.27 -5.88
CA SER A 9 5.53 -0.62 -6.76
C SER A 9 5.03 -1.24 -8.07
N ASN A 10 5.63 -0.84 -9.19
CA ASN A 10 5.36 -1.42 -10.51
C ASN A 10 6.27 -2.64 -10.83
N SER A 11 7.09 -3.11 -9.88
CA SER A 11 7.88 -4.31 -10.10
C SER A 11 7.00 -5.56 -10.17
N LYS A 12 7.09 -6.30 -11.27
CA LYS A 12 6.42 -7.61 -11.43
C LYS A 12 6.85 -8.67 -10.41
N LYS A 13 8.00 -8.45 -9.75
CA LYS A 13 8.53 -9.28 -8.66
C LYS A 13 8.58 -8.51 -7.34
N SER A 14 7.61 -7.63 -7.10
CA SER A 14 7.57 -6.77 -5.92
C SER A 14 7.50 -7.60 -4.64
N ILE A 15 8.52 -7.48 -3.79
CA ILE A 15 8.50 -8.00 -2.41
C ILE A 15 7.39 -7.36 -1.57
N ASN A 16 7.06 -6.11 -1.87
CA ASN A 16 5.97 -5.39 -1.22
C ASN A 16 4.60 -5.95 -1.64
N LYS A 17 4.48 -6.49 -2.88
CA LYS A 17 3.24 -7.18 -3.29
C LYS A 17 3.07 -8.48 -2.53
N GLN A 18 4.16 -9.22 -2.32
CA GLN A 18 4.15 -10.43 -1.49
C GLN A 18 3.78 -10.11 -0.04
N LEU A 19 4.39 -9.08 0.56
CA LEU A 19 4.08 -8.65 1.92
C LEU A 19 2.62 -8.20 2.06
N ALA A 20 2.12 -7.35 1.17
CA ALA A 20 0.72 -6.90 1.19
C ALA A 20 -0.26 -8.07 1.03
N THR A 21 0.05 -9.01 0.13
CA THR A 21 -0.77 -10.22 -0.09
C THR A 21 -0.80 -11.11 1.14
N TYR A 22 0.35 -11.33 1.78
CA TYR A 22 0.44 -12.09 3.02
C TYR A 22 -0.36 -11.42 4.14
N ALA A 23 -0.16 -10.12 4.35
CA ALA A 23 -0.89 -9.36 5.36
C ALA A 23 -2.42 -9.43 5.14
N ALA A 24 -2.90 -9.26 3.90
CA ALA A 24 -4.32 -9.41 3.57
C ALA A 24 -4.84 -10.83 3.83
N SER A 25 -4.01 -11.85 3.65
CA SER A 25 -4.40 -13.25 3.89
C SER A 25 -4.71 -13.55 5.37
N LEU A 26 -4.14 -12.77 6.30
CA LEU A 26 -4.33 -12.89 7.74
C LEU A 26 -5.64 -12.24 8.23
N VAL A 27 -6.22 -11.33 7.45
CA VAL A 27 -7.43 -10.58 7.82
C VAL A 27 -8.69 -11.40 7.55
N GLU A 28 -9.63 -11.38 8.50
CA GLU A 28 -10.97 -11.94 8.32
C GLU A 28 -11.83 -10.97 7.48
N ALA A 29 -11.74 -11.11 6.16
CA ALA A 29 -12.49 -10.33 5.18
C ALA A 29 -13.45 -11.20 4.37
N THR A 30 -14.58 -10.62 3.97
CA THR A 30 -15.57 -11.28 3.10
C THR A 30 -15.17 -11.23 1.63
N GLU A 31 -14.38 -10.22 1.26
CA GLU A 31 -13.80 -10.03 -0.06
C GLU A 31 -12.40 -9.42 0.10
N VAL A 32 -11.43 -9.95 -0.63
CA VAL A 32 -10.06 -9.42 -0.66
C VAL A 32 -9.69 -9.17 -2.12
N GLU A 33 -9.37 -7.92 -2.44
CA GLU A 33 -8.83 -7.51 -3.74
C GLU A 33 -7.33 -7.22 -3.61
N ILE A 34 -6.51 -7.96 -4.35
CA ILE A 34 -5.08 -7.65 -4.51
C ILE A 34 -4.90 -6.84 -5.79
N LEU A 35 -4.82 -5.52 -5.65
CA LEU A 35 -4.72 -4.60 -6.79
C LEU A 35 -3.26 -4.52 -7.30
N ASP A 36 -3.10 -4.50 -8.62
CA ASP A 36 -1.82 -4.25 -9.29
C ASP A 36 -1.79 -2.83 -9.85
N ILE A 37 -0.86 -2.00 -9.37
CA ILE A 37 -0.78 -0.61 -9.82
C ILE A 37 -0.33 -0.48 -11.29
N ASN A 38 0.20 -1.54 -11.91
CA ASN A 38 0.51 -1.56 -13.33
C ASN A 38 -0.75 -1.40 -14.21
N ASP A 39 -1.93 -1.78 -13.72
CA ASP A 39 -3.20 -1.59 -14.42
C ASP A 39 -3.67 -0.12 -14.47
N TYR A 40 -2.92 0.77 -13.80
CA TYR A 40 -3.21 2.19 -13.63
C TYR A 40 -2.06 3.07 -14.15
N GLU A 41 -1.26 2.56 -15.08
CA GLU A 41 -0.20 3.34 -15.72
C GLU A 41 -0.80 4.52 -16.51
N MET A 42 -0.34 5.73 -16.21
CA MET A 42 -0.81 6.98 -16.80
C MET A 42 0.39 7.80 -17.28
N PRO A 43 0.19 8.76 -18.19
CA PRO A 43 1.22 9.73 -18.51
C PRO A 43 1.75 10.38 -17.23
N ILE A 44 3.03 10.77 -17.19
CA ILE A 44 3.56 11.54 -16.05
C ILE A 44 2.70 12.79 -15.84
N TYR A 45 2.24 13.02 -14.62
CA TYR A 45 1.44 14.17 -14.25
C TYR A 45 2.19 15.47 -14.53
N SER A 46 1.47 16.42 -15.12
CA SER A 46 1.86 17.83 -15.15
C SER A 46 0.59 18.68 -15.07
N PRO A 47 0.69 19.95 -14.59
CA PRO A 47 -0.45 20.86 -14.60
C PRO A 47 -1.08 21.02 -15.99
N GLU A 48 -0.27 21.11 -17.04
CA GLU A 48 -0.73 21.27 -18.42
C GLU A 48 -1.54 20.06 -18.89
N ARG A 49 -1.08 18.84 -18.57
CA ARG A 49 -1.84 17.63 -18.89
C ARG A 49 -3.15 17.54 -18.10
N ASN A 50 -3.17 18.06 -16.88
CA ASN A 50 -4.41 18.09 -16.10
C ASN A 50 -5.44 19.06 -16.68
N GLU A 51 -5.02 20.12 -17.40
CA GLU A 51 -5.93 21.00 -18.16
C GLU A 51 -6.56 20.28 -19.34
N GLU A 52 -5.88 19.29 -19.94
CA GLU A 52 -6.41 18.44 -21.01
C GLU A 52 -7.43 17.39 -20.50
N GLY A 53 -7.44 17.13 -19.18
CA GLY A 53 -8.37 16.24 -18.51
C GLY A 53 -7.68 15.17 -17.67
N ILE A 54 -8.41 14.63 -16.69
CA ILE A 54 -7.93 13.56 -15.81
C ILE A 54 -8.10 12.20 -16.52
N PRO A 55 -7.05 11.35 -16.61
CA PRO A 55 -7.18 10.03 -17.19
C PRO A 55 -8.22 9.16 -16.45
N GLU A 56 -9.01 8.39 -17.19
CA GLU A 56 -10.05 7.50 -16.62
C GLU A 56 -9.48 6.51 -15.60
N LEU A 57 -8.23 6.08 -15.78
CA LEU A 57 -7.54 5.19 -14.85
C LEU A 57 -7.38 5.82 -13.44
N ALA A 58 -7.19 7.14 -13.33
CA ALA A 58 -7.16 7.81 -12.04
C ALA A 58 -8.51 7.70 -11.32
N THR A 59 -9.61 7.89 -12.05
CA THR A 59 -10.97 7.73 -11.51
C THR A 59 -11.23 6.29 -11.09
N LYS A 60 -10.81 5.30 -11.88
CA LYS A 60 -10.91 3.89 -11.51
C LYS A 60 -10.14 3.60 -10.22
N PHE A 61 -8.91 4.09 -10.09
CA PHE A 61 -8.11 3.91 -8.87
C PHE A 61 -8.76 4.57 -7.66
N PHE A 62 -9.23 5.82 -7.79
CA PHE A 62 -9.92 6.55 -6.74
C PHE A 62 -11.17 5.82 -6.25
N ASN A 63 -11.97 5.28 -7.18
CA ASN A 63 -13.17 4.51 -6.86
C ASN A 63 -12.82 3.21 -6.14
N LYS A 64 -11.76 2.49 -6.55
CA LYS A 64 -11.29 1.27 -5.86
C LYS A 64 -10.95 1.53 -4.40
N ILE A 65 -10.30 2.65 -4.11
CA ILE A 65 -10.00 3.09 -2.75
C ILE A 65 -11.30 3.37 -1.96
N GLY A 66 -12.27 4.05 -2.58
CA GLY A 66 -13.52 4.45 -1.93
C GLY A 66 -14.54 3.33 -1.73
N GLU A 67 -14.47 2.28 -2.54
CA GLU A 67 -15.29 1.08 -2.39
C GLU A 67 -14.79 0.14 -1.27
N ALA A 68 -13.56 0.34 -0.77
CA ALA A 68 -12.98 -0.51 0.24
C ALA A 68 -13.42 -0.10 1.65
N ASP A 69 -13.72 -1.10 2.49
CA ASP A 69 -13.96 -0.91 3.92
C ASP A 69 -12.65 -0.81 4.72
N GLY A 70 -11.54 -1.29 4.13
CA GLY A 70 -10.21 -1.26 4.72
C GLY A 70 -9.11 -1.43 3.68
N ILE A 71 -7.94 -0.83 3.95
CA ILE A 71 -6.82 -0.81 2.99
C ILE A 71 -5.51 -1.30 3.63
N ILE A 72 -4.75 -2.11 2.90
CA ILE A 72 -3.35 -2.43 3.21
C ILE A 72 -2.47 -1.96 2.06
N ILE A 73 -1.50 -1.07 2.34
CA ILE A 73 -0.55 -0.61 1.32
C ILE A 73 0.86 -0.99 1.75
N SER A 74 1.61 -1.68 0.90
CA SER A 74 3.05 -1.92 1.13
C SER A 74 3.91 -1.07 0.20
N PHE A 75 4.72 -0.17 0.75
CA PHE A 75 5.52 0.79 -0.01
C PHE A 75 6.92 0.27 -0.33
N ALA A 76 7.26 0.32 -1.62
CA ALA A 76 8.65 0.19 -2.05
C ALA A 76 9.38 1.54 -1.92
N GLU A 77 10.60 1.51 -1.38
CA GLU A 77 11.46 2.68 -1.27
C GLU A 77 12.46 2.73 -2.43
N TYR A 78 12.38 3.78 -3.25
CA TYR A 78 13.38 4.10 -4.26
C TYR A 78 14.03 5.43 -3.89
N ASN A 79 15.34 5.42 -3.67
CA ASN A 79 16.13 6.59 -3.26
C ASN A 79 15.57 7.32 -2.02
N GLY A 80 15.09 6.56 -1.03
CA GLY A 80 14.51 7.12 0.20
C GLY A 80 13.08 7.65 0.06
N SER A 81 12.41 7.43 -1.09
CA SER A 81 11.08 7.96 -1.36
C SER A 81 10.16 6.95 -2.04
N TYR A 82 8.94 7.38 -2.36
CA TYR A 82 7.95 6.61 -3.11
C TYR A 82 8.50 6.13 -4.45
N SER A 83 7.99 5.00 -4.92
CA SER A 83 8.21 4.64 -6.32
C SER A 83 7.60 5.70 -7.24
N ALA A 84 8.31 6.04 -8.33
CA ALA A 84 7.83 7.02 -9.30
C ALA A 84 6.47 6.62 -9.88
N ALA A 85 6.25 5.32 -10.09
CA ALA A 85 4.98 4.77 -10.56
C ALA A 85 3.82 5.08 -9.60
N PHE A 86 3.96 4.76 -8.32
CA PHE A 86 2.92 5.06 -7.33
C PHE A 86 2.72 6.56 -7.18
N LYS A 87 3.80 7.34 -7.08
CA LYS A 87 3.71 8.79 -6.91
C LYS A 87 2.97 9.45 -8.07
N ASN A 88 3.19 8.98 -9.30
CA ASN A 88 2.46 9.48 -10.47
C ASN A 88 0.96 9.17 -10.40
N ILE A 89 0.59 7.94 -10.01
CA ILE A 89 -0.81 7.56 -9.81
C ILE A 89 -1.45 8.45 -8.73
N PHE A 90 -0.77 8.59 -7.60
CA PHE A 90 -1.23 9.41 -6.48
C PHE A 90 -1.43 10.88 -6.88
N ASP A 91 -0.50 11.45 -7.66
CA ASP A 91 -0.59 12.83 -8.13
C ASP A 91 -1.81 13.04 -9.01
N TRP A 92 -2.08 12.16 -9.97
CA TRP A 92 -3.31 12.21 -10.76
C TRP A 92 -4.58 12.05 -9.92
N VAL A 93 -4.60 11.07 -9.02
CA VAL A 93 -5.77 10.78 -8.18
C VAL A 93 -6.10 11.97 -7.26
N SER A 94 -5.08 12.65 -6.73
CA SER A 94 -5.26 13.85 -5.91
C SER A 94 -5.94 15.02 -6.62
N ARG A 95 -5.99 15.00 -7.97
CA ARG A 95 -6.69 16.02 -8.77
C ARG A 95 -8.19 15.82 -8.87
N ILE A 96 -8.67 14.60 -8.58
CA ILE A 96 -10.10 14.29 -8.54
C ILE A 96 -10.69 14.83 -7.24
N ASP A 97 -10.11 14.42 -6.12
CA ASP A 97 -10.41 14.92 -4.78
C ASP A 97 -9.15 14.79 -3.92
N MET A 98 -8.88 15.80 -3.10
CA MET A 98 -7.77 15.78 -2.14
C MET A 98 -7.95 14.69 -1.08
N LYS A 99 -9.19 14.26 -0.79
CA LYS A 99 -9.49 13.15 0.12
C LYS A 99 -9.28 11.80 -0.56
N VAL A 100 -8.08 11.56 -1.10
CA VAL A 100 -7.71 10.35 -1.86
C VAL A 100 -8.16 9.07 -1.14
N TYR A 101 -7.94 9.01 0.16
CA TYR A 101 -8.19 7.82 0.97
C TYR A 101 -9.58 7.75 1.61
N GLN A 102 -10.41 8.78 1.44
CA GLN A 102 -11.86 8.76 1.74
C GLN A 102 -12.22 8.35 3.19
N ASN A 103 -11.31 8.58 4.14
CA ASN A 103 -11.38 8.17 5.55
C ASN A 103 -11.42 6.65 5.77
N THR A 104 -10.98 5.86 4.77
CA THR A 104 -10.93 4.41 4.86
C THR A 104 -9.83 3.99 5.85
N PRO A 105 -10.13 3.13 6.85
CA PRO A 105 -9.14 2.65 7.80
C PRO A 105 -8.06 1.83 7.10
N MET A 106 -6.80 2.03 7.47
CA MET A 106 -5.69 1.39 6.77
C MET A 106 -4.49 1.03 7.63
N VAL A 107 -3.74 0.05 7.14
CA VAL A 107 -2.41 -0.31 7.63
C VAL A 107 -1.38 -0.05 6.55
N LEU A 108 -0.32 0.68 6.89
CA LEU A 108 0.75 1.03 5.98
C LEU A 108 1.99 0.17 6.29
N LEU A 109 2.42 -0.59 5.31
CA LEU A 109 3.58 -1.46 5.40
C LEU A 109 4.69 -0.93 4.50
N ALA A 110 5.92 -1.33 4.75
CA ALA A 110 7.00 -1.16 3.79
C ALA A 110 8.01 -2.29 3.96
N SER A 111 8.72 -2.61 2.88
CA SER A 111 9.82 -3.57 2.96
C SER A 111 10.89 -3.27 1.93
N SER A 112 12.13 -3.62 2.30
CA SER A 112 13.28 -3.62 1.41
C SER A 112 14.18 -4.84 1.65
N PRO A 113 15.07 -5.17 0.70
CA PRO A 113 16.12 -6.16 0.94
C PRO A 113 17.13 -5.72 2.01
N GLY A 114 17.23 -4.42 2.30
CA GLY A 114 18.20 -3.85 3.24
C GLY A 114 17.69 -3.84 4.68
N GLY A 115 18.61 -3.58 5.62
CA GLY A 115 18.32 -3.55 7.06
C GLY A 115 17.39 -2.43 7.51
N ALA A 116 17.20 -1.37 6.70
CA ALA A 116 16.30 -0.26 7.03
C ALA A 116 14.82 -0.56 6.71
N GLY A 117 14.52 -1.62 5.96
CA GLY A 117 13.13 -2.04 5.69
C GLY A 117 12.23 -1.03 4.97
N ALA A 118 12.81 -0.07 4.23
CA ALA A 118 12.07 1.02 3.58
C ALA A 118 11.39 1.97 4.60
N ALA A 119 12.05 2.20 5.75
CA ALA A 119 11.54 3.08 6.80
C ALA A 119 11.37 4.55 6.38
N ASN A 120 12.12 5.07 5.41
CA ASN A 120 12.03 6.49 5.03
C ASN A 120 10.75 6.77 4.23
N VAL A 121 10.43 5.91 3.25
CA VAL A 121 9.17 6.02 2.52
C VAL A 121 7.98 5.74 3.43
N LEU A 122 8.10 4.80 4.39
CA LEU A 122 7.03 4.53 5.33
C LEU A 122 6.75 5.75 6.23
N ALA A 123 7.81 6.37 6.78
CA ALA A 123 7.68 7.59 7.57
C ALA A 123 7.04 8.72 6.75
N SER A 124 7.41 8.85 5.47
CA SER A 124 6.80 9.82 4.55
C SER A 124 5.32 9.53 4.31
N ALA A 125 4.96 8.26 4.11
CA ALA A 125 3.57 7.81 3.91
C ALA A 125 2.70 8.08 5.13
N VAL A 126 3.15 7.65 6.31
CA VAL A 126 2.43 7.90 7.56
C VAL A 126 2.31 9.40 7.83
N GLY A 127 3.38 10.16 7.61
CA GLY A 127 3.41 11.60 7.85
C GLY A 127 2.49 12.39 6.92
N SER A 128 2.36 11.98 5.65
CA SER A 128 1.54 12.73 4.68
C SER A 128 0.10 12.23 4.57
N ALA A 129 -0.20 10.97 4.91
CA ALA A 129 -1.51 10.36 4.72
C ALA A 129 -2.70 11.14 5.33
N PRO A 130 -2.60 11.76 6.54
CA PRO A 130 -3.71 12.53 7.11
C PRO A 130 -4.15 13.74 6.26
N TYR A 131 -3.24 14.34 5.48
CA TYR A 131 -3.58 15.45 4.57
C TYR A 131 -4.50 15.01 3.42
N PHE A 132 -4.61 13.71 3.19
CA PHE A 132 -5.40 13.11 2.11
C PHE A 132 -6.55 12.23 2.64
N ALA A 133 -7.01 12.53 3.85
CA ALA A 133 -8.09 11.83 4.55
C ALA A 133 -7.84 10.33 4.75
N ALA A 134 -6.60 9.92 5.06
CA ALA A 134 -6.33 8.57 5.52
C ALA A 134 -6.66 8.40 7.00
N ASP A 135 -7.28 7.27 7.35
CA ASP A 135 -7.41 6.82 8.74
C ASP A 135 -6.36 5.72 9.02
N VAL A 136 -5.10 6.14 9.19
CA VAL A 136 -3.98 5.22 9.44
C VAL A 136 -4.08 4.68 10.86
N LYS A 137 -4.32 3.36 10.98
CA LYS A 137 -4.45 2.67 12.26
C LYS A 137 -3.15 2.08 12.77
N GLY A 138 -2.30 1.61 11.85
CA GLY A 138 -1.02 1.01 12.18
C GLY A 138 -0.03 1.07 11.02
N SER A 139 1.26 0.97 11.33
CA SER A 139 2.30 0.86 10.31
C SER A 139 3.48 0.01 10.74
N LEU A 140 4.08 -0.73 9.80
CA LEU A 140 5.23 -1.60 10.07
C LEU A 140 6.24 -1.62 8.91
N SER A 141 7.52 -1.52 9.26
CA SER A 141 8.66 -1.69 8.33
C SER A 141 9.21 -3.10 8.48
N VAL A 142 9.30 -3.86 7.39
CA VAL A 142 9.83 -5.23 7.36
C VAL A 142 11.23 -5.22 6.72
N PRO A 143 12.31 -5.27 7.51
CA PRO A 143 13.68 -5.25 7.01
C PRO A 143 14.11 -6.60 6.45
N LYS A 144 15.19 -6.59 5.65
CA LYS A 144 15.87 -7.81 5.17
C LYS A 144 14.90 -8.85 4.61
N PHE A 145 14.02 -8.44 3.69
CA PHE A 145 12.90 -9.27 3.23
C PHE A 145 13.24 -10.74 2.94
N TYR A 146 14.34 -11.00 2.23
CA TYR A 146 14.74 -12.37 1.85
C TYR A 146 15.22 -13.23 3.04
N ASP A 147 15.62 -12.60 4.13
CA ASP A 147 16.02 -13.29 5.36
C ASP A 147 14.80 -13.67 6.20
N VAL A 148 13.73 -12.86 6.16
CA VAL A 148 12.57 -12.96 7.08
C VAL A 148 11.30 -13.49 6.41
N PHE A 149 11.26 -13.56 5.09
CA PHE A 149 10.12 -14.05 4.32
C PHE A 149 10.43 -15.39 3.65
N ASP A 150 9.50 -16.33 3.71
CA ASP A 150 9.52 -17.58 2.97
C ASP A 150 8.76 -17.39 1.65
N LEU A 151 9.52 -17.33 0.55
CA LEU A 151 8.97 -17.12 -0.79
C LEU A 151 8.12 -18.30 -1.28
N GLU A 152 8.41 -19.52 -0.83
CA GLU A 152 7.67 -20.72 -1.24
C GLU A 152 6.36 -20.81 -0.46
N ALA A 153 6.41 -20.59 0.85
CA ALA A 153 5.22 -20.61 1.70
C ALA A 153 4.38 -19.32 1.60
N GLY A 154 4.93 -18.24 1.04
CA GLY A 154 4.24 -16.96 0.88
C GLY A 154 3.95 -16.26 2.22
N LYS A 155 4.80 -16.44 3.23
CA LYS A 155 4.59 -15.91 4.59
C LYS A 155 5.89 -15.44 5.24
N ILE A 156 5.76 -14.60 6.26
CA ILE A 156 6.88 -14.30 7.16
C ILE A 156 7.24 -15.57 7.95
N LYS A 157 8.54 -15.88 8.02
CA LYS A 157 9.09 -17.02 8.79
C LYS A 157 9.78 -16.59 10.09
N ASP A 158 10.06 -15.30 10.23
CA ASP A 158 10.53 -14.71 11.49
C ASP A 158 9.34 -14.52 12.43
N GLU A 159 9.32 -15.24 13.55
CA GLU A 159 8.16 -15.31 14.45
C GLU A 159 7.86 -13.97 15.14
N ASP A 160 8.90 -13.22 15.49
CA ASP A 160 8.76 -11.91 16.15
C ASP A 160 8.16 -10.88 15.19
N LEU A 161 8.67 -10.80 13.96
CA LEU A 161 8.12 -9.93 12.92
C LEU A 161 6.70 -10.33 12.50
N ASP A 162 6.40 -11.63 12.46
CA ASP A 162 5.04 -12.11 12.15
C ASP A 162 4.05 -11.73 13.26
N ALA A 163 4.46 -11.84 14.53
CA ALA A 163 3.68 -11.39 15.66
C ALA A 163 3.47 -9.86 15.64
N GLU A 164 4.50 -9.09 15.29
CA GLU A 164 4.40 -7.64 15.16
C GLU A 164 3.44 -7.25 14.02
N LEU A 165 3.54 -7.90 12.84
CA LEU A 165 2.60 -7.68 11.74
C LEU A 165 1.16 -7.96 12.15
N LYS A 166 0.89 -9.08 12.82
CA LYS A 166 -0.46 -9.41 13.32
C LYS A 166 -0.95 -8.36 14.31
N LYS A 167 -0.10 -7.90 15.22
CA LYS A 167 -0.45 -6.84 16.16
C LYS A 167 -0.82 -5.55 15.43
N THR A 168 -0.01 -5.11 14.46
CA THR A 168 -0.30 -3.93 13.64
C THR A 168 -1.60 -4.06 12.85
N LEU A 169 -1.87 -5.23 12.27
CA LEU A 169 -3.11 -5.48 11.54
C LEU A 169 -4.34 -5.45 12.47
N ALA A 170 -4.21 -5.95 13.70
CA ALA A 170 -5.27 -5.94 14.70
C ALA A 170 -5.68 -4.53 15.17
N GLU A 171 -4.87 -3.49 14.90
CA GLU A 171 -5.25 -2.09 15.17
C GLU A 171 -6.35 -1.60 14.22
N ALA A 172 -6.52 -2.25 13.07
CA ALA A 172 -7.48 -1.87 12.03
C ALA A 172 -8.54 -2.95 11.75
N PHE A 173 -8.17 -4.23 11.86
CA PHE A 173 -8.94 -5.33 11.30
C PHE A 173 -9.08 -6.51 12.26
N THR A 174 -10.15 -7.28 12.11
CA THR A 174 -10.26 -8.61 12.75
C THR A 174 -9.40 -9.60 11.98
N LEU A 175 -8.62 -10.42 12.69
CA LEU A 175 -7.75 -11.44 12.09
C LEU A 175 -8.40 -12.82 12.14
N LYS A 176 -8.02 -13.67 11.19
CA LYS A 176 -8.38 -15.09 11.21
C LYS A 176 -7.77 -15.76 12.44
N ALA A 177 -8.53 -16.68 13.02
CA ALA A 177 -8.11 -17.54 14.12
C ALA A 177 -6.99 -18.52 13.70
#